data_AF-A0A534BJM0-F1
#
_entry.id   AF-A0A534BJM0-F1
#
_cell.length_a   1.000
_cell.length_b   1.000
_cell.length_c   1.000
_cell.angle_alpha   90.00
_cell.angle_beta   90.00
_cell.angle_gamma   90.00
#
_symmetry.space_group_name_H-M   'P 1'
#
loop_
_entity.id
_entity.type
_entity.pdbx_description
1 polymer ?
#
loop_
_entity_poly.entity_id
_entity_poly.type
_entity_poly.pdbx_seq_one_letter_code
_entity_poly.pdbx_strand_id
1 'polypeptide(L)'
;FRHNGIEVTLVGAERCCGMPRLELGDLEAVAKLKEHNIPQLIAAVEAGYDLVAPIPSCVLMFKQELPLMYPEDAQVRAVAGRFYDPFEYLMTRHQAGLLRTDFKAPLGKVSYHVPCHLRVQNLGLKTRDVLRLVPGTTVEAIERCSGHNGTYGVKREFRAASMRIGRPVVQRVESAAADHYSSDCPMAGEQIASGLAEGRLPEHPLRLLRIAYGL
;
A
#
# COMPACT_ATOMS: atom_id res chain seq x y z
N PHE A 1 4.71 9.23 10.27
CA PHE A 1 6.14 9.07 10.62
C PHE A 1 6.66 10.19 11.50
N ARG A 2 6.81 11.45 11.04
CA ARG A 2 7.34 12.56 11.87
C ARG A 2 6.66 12.74 13.25
N HIS A 3 5.33 12.63 13.34
CA HIS A 3 4.62 12.67 14.62
C HIS A 3 5.10 11.60 15.63
N ASN A 4 5.48 10.43 15.12
CA ASN A 4 6.04 9.29 15.86
C ASN A 4 7.56 9.41 16.11
N GLY A 5 8.14 10.60 15.96
CA GLY A 5 9.58 10.83 16.19
C GLY A 5 10.49 10.18 15.16
N ILE A 6 9.97 9.80 13.99
CA ILE A 6 10.72 9.18 12.91
C ILE A 6 11.11 10.26 11.91
N GLU A 7 12.41 10.44 11.69
CA GLU A 7 12.93 11.31 10.63
C GLU A 7 12.49 10.80 9.26
N VAL A 8 12.12 11.73 8.37
CA VAL A 8 11.65 11.39 7.03
C VAL A 8 12.29 12.33 6.04
N THR A 9 12.95 11.73 5.06
CA THR A 9 13.38 12.38 3.83
C THR A 9 12.77 11.65 2.63
N LEU A 10 12.73 12.32 1.48
CA LEU A 10 12.37 11.70 0.21
C LEU A 10 13.64 11.26 -0.49
N VAL A 11 13.58 10.14 -1.19
CA VAL A 11 14.61 9.83 -2.19
C VAL A 11 14.42 10.85 -3.32
N GLY A 12 15.53 11.39 -3.84
CA GLY A 12 15.49 12.63 -4.62
C GLY A 12 15.30 12.45 -6.12
N ALA A 13 15.51 11.25 -6.67
CA ALA A 13 15.61 11.04 -8.11
C ALA A 13 15.04 9.69 -8.57
N GLU A 14 14.25 9.00 -7.76
CA GLU A 14 13.68 7.72 -8.15
C GLU A 14 12.63 7.91 -9.26
N ARG A 15 12.49 6.88 -10.07
CA ARG A 15 11.44 6.76 -11.08
C ARG A 15 10.40 5.77 -10.58
N CYS A 16 9.38 5.55 -11.42
CA CYS A 16 8.42 4.47 -11.22
C CYS A 16 9.12 3.16 -10.83
N CYS A 17 8.54 2.41 -9.89
CA CYS A 17 9.10 1.15 -9.40
C CYS A 17 9.24 0.10 -10.51
N GLY A 18 8.42 0.19 -11.56
CA GLY A 18 8.42 -0.76 -12.67
C GLY A 18 7.33 -1.82 -12.61
N MET A 19 6.52 -1.89 -11.53
CA MET A 19 5.44 -2.87 -11.42
C MET A 19 4.49 -2.88 -12.64
N PRO A 20 3.99 -1.73 -13.15
CA PRO A 20 3.12 -1.75 -14.33
C PRO A 20 3.81 -2.28 -15.59
N ARG A 21 5.15 -2.18 -15.68
CA ARG A 21 5.93 -2.74 -16.81
C ARG A 21 6.08 -4.24 -16.65
N LEU A 22 6.34 -4.70 -15.43
CA LEU A 22 6.42 -6.12 -15.09
C LEU A 22 5.09 -6.83 -15.39
N GLU A 23 3.96 -6.26 -14.98
CA GLU A 23 2.61 -6.80 -15.25
C GLU A 23 2.29 -6.91 -16.76
N LEU A 24 2.94 -6.12 -17.60
CA LEU A 24 2.79 -6.16 -19.05
C LEU A 24 3.82 -7.06 -19.75
N GLY A 25 4.75 -7.66 -19.01
CA GLY A 25 5.85 -8.46 -19.55
C GLY A 25 6.99 -7.63 -20.19
N ASP A 26 7.03 -6.32 -19.95
CA ASP A 26 8.06 -5.41 -20.46
C ASP A 26 9.30 -5.45 -19.55
N LEU A 27 10.01 -6.60 -19.59
CA LEU A 27 11.17 -6.87 -18.74
C LEU A 27 12.36 -5.95 -19.04
N GLU A 28 12.49 -5.47 -20.28
CA GLU A 28 13.54 -4.53 -20.66
C GLU A 28 13.33 -3.18 -19.95
N ALA A 29 12.09 -2.67 -19.92
CA ALA A 29 11.79 -1.45 -19.16
C ALA A 29 11.96 -1.67 -17.65
N VAL A 30 11.63 -2.86 -17.12
CA VAL A 30 11.90 -3.20 -15.72
C VAL A 30 13.40 -3.12 -15.42
N ALA A 31 14.25 -3.70 -16.26
CA ALA A 31 15.70 -3.66 -16.08
C ALA A 31 16.23 -2.22 -16.06
N LYS A 32 15.80 -1.39 -17.02
CA LYS A 32 16.18 0.04 -17.09
C LYS A 32 15.73 0.83 -15.85
N LEU A 33 14.52 0.56 -15.34
CA LEU A 33 14.03 1.21 -14.12
C LEU A 33 14.80 0.75 -12.88
N LYS A 34 15.12 -0.54 -12.80
CA LYS A 34 15.96 -1.12 -11.74
C LYS A 34 17.35 -0.48 -11.73
N GLU A 35 18.01 -0.35 -12.89
CA GLU A 35 19.33 0.28 -13.04
C GLU A 35 19.33 1.74 -12.59
N HIS A 36 18.22 2.46 -12.78
CA HIS A 36 18.08 3.84 -12.33
C HIS A 36 17.77 3.96 -10.82
N ASN A 37 16.88 3.11 -10.30
CA ASN A 37 16.35 3.24 -8.94
C ASN A 37 17.29 2.65 -7.87
N ILE A 38 17.85 1.46 -8.09
CA ILE A 38 18.62 0.75 -7.06
C ILE A 38 19.82 1.56 -6.53
N PRO A 39 20.63 2.23 -7.37
CA PRO A 39 21.74 3.05 -6.88
C PRO A 39 21.35 4.18 -5.91
N GLN A 40 20.11 4.67 -6.03
CA GLN A 40 19.62 5.74 -5.16
C GLN A 40 19.05 5.19 -3.86
N LEU A 41 18.32 4.08 -3.96
CA LEU A 41 17.76 3.39 -2.81
C LEU A 41 18.86 2.82 -1.90
N ILE A 42 19.93 2.28 -2.50
CA ILE A 42 21.06 1.77 -1.73
C ILE A 42 21.81 2.90 -1.01
N ALA A 43 21.96 4.07 -1.62
CA ALA A 43 22.59 5.22 -0.96
C ALA A 43 21.80 5.66 0.28
N ALA A 44 20.46 5.62 0.24
CA ALA A 44 19.63 5.89 1.42
C ALA A 44 19.81 4.80 2.50
N VAL A 45 19.87 3.53 2.10
CA VAL A 45 20.12 2.40 3.02
C VAL A 45 21.49 2.50 3.70
N GLU A 46 22.54 2.84 2.94
CA GLU A 46 23.90 3.04 3.45
C GLU A 46 24.00 4.25 4.39
N ALA A 47 23.19 5.28 4.16
CA ALA A 47 23.01 6.40 5.08
C ALA A 47 22.19 6.05 6.34
N GLY A 48 21.76 4.79 6.49
CA GLY A 48 21.08 4.28 7.68
C GLY A 48 19.56 4.30 7.62
N TYR A 49 18.96 4.71 6.50
CA TYR A 49 17.50 4.80 6.36
C TYR A 49 16.86 3.44 6.09
N ASP A 50 15.66 3.26 6.63
CA ASP A 50 14.69 2.28 6.13
C ASP A 50 13.88 2.90 4.99
N LEU A 51 13.48 2.06 4.03
CA LEU A 51 12.70 2.46 2.87
C LEU A 51 11.23 2.10 3.08
N VAL A 52 10.34 3.01 2.74
CA VAL A 52 8.89 2.79 2.75
C VAL A 52 8.26 3.38 1.49
N ALA A 53 7.18 2.76 1.00
CA ALA A 53 6.36 3.33 -0.06
C ALA A 53 4.88 3.21 0.31
N PRO A 54 4.06 4.25 0.09
CA PRO A 54 2.64 4.21 0.46
C PRO A 54 1.82 3.27 -0.43
N ILE A 55 2.34 2.86 -1.59
CA ILE A 55 1.63 2.02 -2.55
C ILE A 55 2.18 0.59 -2.45
N PRO A 56 1.34 -0.42 -2.13
CA PRO A 56 1.78 -1.81 -1.97
C PRO A 56 2.52 -2.39 -3.18
N SER A 57 2.14 -1.98 -4.40
CA SER A 57 2.82 -2.39 -5.64
C SER A 57 4.29 -2.00 -5.67
N CYS A 58 4.64 -0.82 -5.15
CA CYS A 58 6.03 -0.36 -5.09
C CYS A 58 6.83 -1.16 -4.07
N VAL A 59 6.23 -1.43 -2.90
CA VAL A 59 6.85 -2.27 -1.87
C VAL A 59 7.09 -3.67 -2.42
N LEU A 60 6.07 -4.31 -3.01
CA LEU A 60 6.18 -5.65 -3.60
C LEU A 60 7.30 -5.71 -4.66
N MET A 61 7.38 -4.71 -5.54
CA MET A 61 8.39 -4.65 -6.58
C MET A 61 9.81 -4.70 -6.03
N PHE A 62 10.14 -3.81 -5.07
CA PHE A 62 11.48 -3.71 -4.52
C PHE A 62 11.79 -4.80 -3.49
N LYS A 63 10.79 -5.25 -2.74
CA LYS A 63 10.94 -6.22 -1.65
C LYS A 63 10.96 -7.67 -2.14
N GLN A 64 10.28 -8.00 -3.24
CA GLN A 64 10.12 -9.39 -3.70
C GLN A 64 10.41 -9.58 -5.19
N GLU A 65 9.78 -8.80 -6.10
CA GLU A 65 9.89 -9.07 -7.55
C GLU A 65 11.32 -8.88 -8.07
N LEU A 66 11.96 -7.74 -7.79
CA LEU A 66 13.33 -7.50 -8.22
C LEU A 66 14.32 -8.51 -7.61
N PRO A 67 14.27 -8.85 -6.31
CA PRO A 67 15.08 -9.93 -5.75
C PRO A 67 14.89 -11.29 -6.43
N LEU A 68 13.66 -11.64 -6.85
CA LEU A 68 13.39 -12.88 -7.57
C LEU A 68 13.99 -12.86 -8.99
N MET A 69 13.93 -11.71 -9.67
CA MET A 69 14.46 -11.54 -11.02
C MET A 69 15.99 -11.40 -11.07
N TYR A 70 16.59 -10.82 -10.03
CA TYR A 70 18.02 -10.49 -9.93
C TYR A 70 18.63 -11.01 -8.62
N PRO A 71 18.57 -12.33 -8.35
CA PRO A 71 18.95 -12.89 -7.06
C PRO A 71 20.44 -12.67 -6.73
N GLU A 72 21.29 -12.56 -7.75
CA GLU A 72 22.74 -12.38 -7.60
C GLU A 72 23.14 -10.92 -7.33
N ASP A 73 22.26 -9.94 -7.57
CA ASP A 73 22.56 -8.53 -7.35
C ASP A 73 22.51 -8.16 -5.85
N ALA A 74 23.68 -7.91 -5.27
CA ALA A 74 23.81 -7.57 -3.85
C ALA A 74 23.11 -6.27 -3.45
N GLN A 75 23.05 -5.26 -4.33
CA GLN A 75 22.37 -4.01 -4.01
C GLN A 75 20.86 -4.20 -4.02
N VAL A 76 20.33 -4.99 -4.96
CA VAL A 76 18.91 -5.37 -4.97
C VAL A 76 18.53 -6.07 -3.67
N ARG A 77 19.32 -7.05 -3.23
CA ARG A 77 19.07 -7.75 -1.95
C ARG A 77 19.15 -6.81 -0.74
N ALA A 78 20.13 -5.91 -0.70
CA ALA A 78 20.30 -4.96 0.38
C ALA A 78 19.12 -3.96 0.47
N VAL A 79 18.66 -3.45 -0.67
CA VAL A 79 17.45 -2.60 -0.76
C VAL A 79 16.22 -3.37 -0.27
N ALA A 80 16.02 -4.60 -0.76
CA ALA A 80 14.87 -5.42 -0.38
C ALA A 80 14.81 -5.70 1.13
N GLY A 81 15.96 -5.97 1.75
CA GLY A 81 16.09 -6.21 3.19
C GLY A 81 15.79 -5.00 4.08
N ARG A 82 15.67 -3.80 3.48
CA ARG A 82 15.38 -2.54 4.17
C ARG A 82 14.10 -1.87 3.68
N PHE A 83 13.33 -2.54 2.81
CA PHE A 83 12.07 -2.01 2.28
C PHE A 83 10.88 -2.58 3.04
N TYR A 84 10.00 -1.70 3.51
CA TYR A 84 8.85 -2.06 4.33
C TYR A 84 7.55 -1.49 3.77
N ASP A 85 6.47 -2.25 3.99
CA ASP A 85 5.14 -1.66 3.96
C ASP A 85 5.01 -0.65 5.14
N PRO A 86 4.35 0.50 4.96
CA PRO A 86 4.24 1.50 6.03
C PRO A 86 3.62 0.95 7.31
N PHE A 87 2.63 0.05 7.23
CA PHE A 87 1.94 -0.48 8.40
C PHE A 87 2.64 -1.69 9.01
N GLU A 88 3.37 -2.46 8.21
CA GLU A 88 4.38 -3.39 8.74
C GLU A 88 5.41 -2.64 9.59
N TYR A 89 5.97 -1.55 9.05
CA TYR A 89 6.95 -0.73 9.77
C TYR A 89 6.37 -0.17 11.08
N LEU A 90 5.20 0.48 11.02
CA LEU A 90 4.57 1.06 12.21
C LEU A 90 4.19 0.00 13.25
N MET A 91 3.77 -1.19 12.84
CA MET A 91 3.48 -2.29 13.76
C MET A 91 4.75 -2.81 14.43
N THR A 92 5.85 -2.94 13.72
CA THR A 92 7.16 -3.30 14.33
C THR A 92 7.57 -2.26 15.37
N ARG A 93 7.38 -0.97 15.09
CA ARG A 93 7.63 0.12 16.06
C ARG A 93 6.70 0.03 17.27
N HIS A 94 5.43 -0.33 17.07
CA HIS A 94 4.48 -0.52 18.17
C HIS A 94 4.90 -1.65 19.10
N GLN A 95 5.31 -2.80 18.54
CA GLN A 95 5.80 -3.95 19.30
C GLN A 95 7.03 -3.60 20.14
N ALA A 96 7.87 -2.68 19.66
CA ALA A 96 9.02 -2.16 20.39
C ALA A 96 8.67 -1.06 21.43
N GLY A 97 7.40 -0.67 21.57
CA GLY A 97 6.98 0.43 22.46
C GLY A 97 7.33 1.83 21.93
N LEU A 98 7.63 1.96 20.63
CA LEU A 98 8.13 3.18 20.01
C LEU A 98 7.10 3.88 19.10
N LEU A 99 5.93 3.27 18.87
CA LEU A 99 4.82 3.93 18.21
C LEU A 99 3.99 4.70 19.23
N ARG A 100 3.75 5.99 18.98
CA ARG A 100 2.85 6.77 19.83
C ARG A 100 1.41 6.34 19.59
N THR A 101 0.68 6.16 20.68
CA THR A 101 -0.73 5.77 20.69
C THR A 101 -1.61 6.81 21.38
N ASP A 102 -1.15 8.06 21.42
CA ASP A 102 -1.82 9.24 21.98
C ASP A 102 -2.90 9.83 21.05
N PHE A 103 -3.67 8.94 20.42
CA PHE A 103 -4.77 9.27 19.52
C PHE A 103 -5.81 10.20 20.18
N LYS A 104 -6.30 11.17 19.41
CA LYS A 104 -7.23 12.22 19.85
C LYS A 104 -8.65 12.02 19.36
N ALA A 105 -8.83 11.31 18.24
CA ALA A 105 -10.13 11.07 17.64
C ALA A 105 -10.33 9.58 17.32
N PRO A 106 -11.51 9.01 17.62
CA PRO A 106 -11.87 7.69 17.11
C PRO A 106 -12.11 7.74 15.60
N LEU A 107 -11.92 6.63 14.91
CA LEU A 107 -12.28 6.49 13.49
C LEU A 107 -13.64 5.83 13.28
N GLY A 108 -14.31 5.35 14.34
CA GLY A 108 -15.57 4.64 14.22
C GLY A 108 -15.42 3.34 13.41
N LYS A 109 -16.32 3.09 12.47
CA LYS A 109 -16.27 1.91 11.59
C LYS A 109 -15.51 2.24 10.31
N VAL A 110 -14.49 1.43 10.02
CA VAL A 110 -13.70 1.51 8.78
C VAL A 110 -13.97 0.27 7.91
N SER A 111 -14.51 0.47 6.71
CA SER A 111 -14.54 -0.55 5.66
C SER A 111 -13.23 -0.50 4.89
N TYR A 112 -12.41 -1.53 5.04
CA TYR A 112 -11.03 -1.54 4.56
C TYR A 112 -10.82 -2.62 3.50
N HIS A 113 -10.56 -2.21 2.26
CA HIS A 113 -10.17 -3.12 1.18
C HIS A 113 -8.67 -3.42 1.22
N VAL A 114 -8.34 -4.71 1.34
CA VAL A 114 -6.96 -5.23 1.42
C VAL A 114 -6.45 -5.52 -0.01
N PRO A 115 -5.52 -4.71 -0.55
CA PRO A 115 -5.08 -4.85 -1.95
C PRO A 115 -4.32 -6.15 -2.22
N CYS A 116 -4.43 -6.68 -3.45
CA CYS A 116 -3.76 -7.92 -3.85
C CYS A 116 -2.24 -7.88 -3.62
N HIS A 117 -1.57 -6.80 -4.00
CA HIS A 117 -0.12 -6.65 -3.81
C HIS A 117 0.31 -6.49 -2.35
N LEU A 118 -0.60 -6.11 -1.44
CA LEU A 118 -0.33 -6.19 -0.01
C LEU A 118 -0.45 -7.64 0.48
N ARG A 119 -1.46 -8.37 0.00
CA ARG A 119 -1.70 -9.77 0.36
C ARG A 119 -0.58 -10.71 -0.09
N VAL A 120 -0.07 -10.52 -1.31
CA VAL A 120 1.04 -11.32 -1.86
C VAL A 120 2.30 -11.19 -1.01
N GLN A 121 2.52 -10.03 -0.37
CA GLN A 121 3.67 -9.84 0.51
C GLN A 121 3.59 -10.67 1.80
N ASN A 122 2.45 -11.32 2.09
CA ASN A 122 2.25 -12.23 3.22
C ASN A 122 2.59 -11.62 4.60
N LEU A 123 2.32 -10.32 4.76
CA LEU A 123 2.60 -9.57 5.99
C LEU A 123 1.47 -9.68 7.03
N GLY A 124 0.35 -10.33 6.67
CA GLY A 124 -0.89 -10.27 7.43
C GLY A 124 -1.59 -8.91 7.31
N LEU A 125 -2.56 -8.64 8.19
CA LEU A 125 -3.42 -7.45 8.10
C LEU A 125 -2.88 -6.28 8.94
N LYS A 126 -1.61 -5.90 8.72
CA LYS A 126 -0.92 -4.87 9.52
C LYS A 126 -1.62 -3.52 9.51
N THR A 127 -2.13 -3.09 8.36
CA THR A 127 -2.95 -1.86 8.24
C THR A 127 -4.17 -1.91 9.17
N ARG A 128 -4.93 -3.00 9.15
CA ARG A 128 -6.08 -3.22 10.04
C ARG A 128 -5.66 -3.16 11.50
N ASP A 129 -4.56 -3.85 11.84
CA ASP A 129 -4.11 -3.99 13.22
C ASP A 129 -3.65 -2.65 13.79
N VAL A 130 -2.92 -1.83 13.04
CA VAL A 130 -2.54 -0.47 13.45
C VAL A 130 -3.77 0.41 13.62
N LEU A 131 -4.73 0.39 12.68
CA LEU A 131 -5.95 1.19 12.79
C LEU A 131 -6.80 0.80 14.02
N ARG A 132 -6.78 -0.48 14.43
CA ARG A 132 -7.46 -0.97 15.63
C ARG A 132 -6.79 -0.53 16.95
N LEU A 133 -5.56 -0.01 16.91
CA LEU A 133 -4.95 0.62 18.09
C LEU A 133 -5.65 1.93 18.47
N VAL A 134 -6.38 2.55 17.54
CA VAL A 134 -7.14 3.78 17.79
C VAL A 134 -8.39 3.43 18.62
N PRO A 135 -8.56 3.99 19.84
CA PRO A 135 -9.74 3.73 20.66
C PRO A 135 -11.05 4.04 19.93
N GLY A 136 -12.08 3.21 20.15
CA GLY A 136 -13.38 3.38 19.49
C GLY A 136 -13.40 3.06 17.99
N THR A 137 -12.36 2.38 17.48
CA THR A 137 -12.27 2.02 16.05
C THR A 137 -12.53 0.54 15.82
N THR A 138 -13.40 0.23 14.86
CA THR A 138 -13.60 -1.11 14.32
C THR A 138 -13.22 -1.13 12.85
N VAL A 139 -12.58 -2.21 12.41
CA VAL A 139 -12.11 -2.34 11.02
C VAL A 139 -12.61 -3.64 10.44
N GLU A 140 -13.38 -3.53 9.36
CA GLU A 140 -13.88 -4.64 8.55
C GLU A 140 -12.98 -4.80 7.32
N ALA A 141 -12.16 -5.85 7.32
CA ALA A 141 -11.24 -6.13 6.22
C ALA A 141 -11.94 -6.91 5.09
N ILE A 142 -11.78 -6.43 3.85
CA ILE A 142 -12.34 -7.06 2.64
C ILE A 142 -11.18 -7.57 1.78
N GLU A 143 -10.90 -8.87 1.89
CA GLU A 143 -9.79 -9.54 1.21
C GLU A 143 -10.22 -10.16 -0.13
N ARG A 144 -10.59 -9.32 -1.09
CA ARG A 144 -11.01 -9.78 -2.42
C ARG A 144 -10.60 -8.78 -3.50
N CYS A 145 -10.34 -9.29 -4.70
CA CYS A 145 -9.89 -8.47 -5.82
C CYS A 145 -10.89 -7.33 -6.13
N SER A 146 -10.38 -6.10 -6.29
CA SER A 146 -11.16 -4.94 -6.73
C SER A 146 -11.56 -5.01 -8.20
N GLY A 147 -10.96 -5.91 -8.98
CA GLY A 147 -11.11 -6.00 -10.44
C GLY A 147 -10.27 -4.99 -11.22
N HIS A 148 -9.44 -4.16 -10.56
CA HIS A 148 -8.64 -3.13 -11.23
C HIS A 148 -7.61 -3.71 -12.22
N ASN A 149 -6.75 -4.62 -11.77
CA ASN A 149 -5.75 -5.33 -12.59
C ASN A 149 -4.92 -4.39 -13.52
N GLY A 150 -4.34 -3.34 -12.97
CA GLY A 150 -3.54 -2.37 -13.72
C GLY A 150 -4.34 -1.70 -14.85
N THR A 151 -3.77 -1.67 -16.06
CA THR A 151 -4.43 -1.04 -17.22
C THR A 151 -5.63 -1.84 -17.73
N TYR A 152 -5.78 -3.11 -17.36
CA TYR A 152 -6.90 -3.94 -17.81
C TYR A 152 -8.25 -3.34 -17.40
N GLY A 153 -8.40 -2.91 -16.14
CA GLY A 153 -9.70 -2.46 -15.61
C GLY A 153 -10.22 -1.15 -16.19
N VAL A 154 -9.33 -0.35 -16.80
CA VAL A 154 -9.66 0.95 -17.41
C VAL A 154 -9.86 0.89 -18.92
N LYS A 155 -9.44 -0.20 -19.58
CA LYS A 155 -9.66 -0.41 -21.01
C LYS A 155 -11.14 -0.61 -21.30
N ARG A 156 -11.66 0.09 -22.32
CA ARG A 156 -13.09 0.06 -22.68
C ARG A 156 -13.58 -1.36 -22.93
N GLU A 157 -12.75 -2.18 -23.59
CA GLU A 157 -13.01 -3.56 -23.96
C GLU A 157 -13.22 -4.47 -22.74
N PHE A 158 -12.53 -4.18 -21.62
CA PHE A 158 -12.49 -5.04 -20.44
C PHE A 158 -13.22 -4.47 -19.22
N ARG A 159 -13.63 -3.20 -19.29
CA ARG A 159 -14.30 -2.46 -18.21
C ARG A 159 -15.47 -3.23 -17.60
N ALA A 160 -16.33 -3.81 -18.43
CA ALA A 160 -17.50 -4.55 -17.97
C ALA A 160 -17.12 -5.83 -17.19
N ALA A 161 -16.09 -6.55 -17.64
CA ALA A 161 -15.58 -7.74 -16.96
C ALA A 161 -14.89 -7.37 -15.64
N SER A 162 -14.06 -6.32 -15.66
CA SER A 162 -13.41 -5.74 -14.47
C SER A 162 -14.42 -5.36 -13.39
N MET A 163 -15.51 -4.68 -13.76
CA MET A 163 -16.57 -4.33 -12.80
C MET A 163 -17.33 -5.55 -12.26
N ARG A 164 -17.52 -6.57 -13.09
CA ARG A 164 -18.12 -7.83 -12.63
C ARG A 164 -17.27 -8.51 -11.56
N ILE A 165 -15.94 -8.51 -11.73
CA ILE A 165 -14.98 -9.05 -10.76
C ILE A 165 -15.03 -8.26 -9.44
N GLY A 166 -15.04 -6.92 -9.53
CA GLY A 166 -15.04 -6.03 -8.35
C GLY A 166 -16.37 -5.94 -7.60
N ARG A 167 -17.50 -6.32 -8.23
CA ARG A 167 -18.86 -6.17 -7.68
C ARG A 167 -19.03 -6.66 -6.24
N PRO A 168 -18.53 -7.84 -5.83
CA PRO A 168 -18.68 -8.29 -4.44
C PRO A 168 -17.97 -7.40 -3.42
N VAL A 169 -16.88 -6.73 -3.82
CA VAL A 169 -16.17 -5.77 -2.96
C VAL A 169 -16.96 -4.48 -2.85
N VAL A 170 -17.44 -3.96 -3.98
CA VAL A 170 -18.30 -2.76 -4.04
C VAL A 170 -19.51 -2.92 -3.12
N GLN A 171 -20.24 -4.03 -3.26
CA GLN A 171 -21.42 -4.32 -2.42
C GLN A 171 -21.09 -4.37 -0.93
N ARG A 172 -19.94 -4.95 -0.55
CA ARG A 172 -19.51 -4.98 0.85
C ARG A 172 -19.19 -3.58 1.37
N VAL A 173 -18.43 -2.79 0.63
CA VAL A 173 -18.11 -1.40 1.00
C VAL A 173 -19.38 -0.57 1.19
N GLU A 174 -20.34 -0.73 0.27
CA GLU A 174 -21.63 -0.02 0.31
C GLU A 174 -22.49 -0.49 1.50
N SER A 175 -22.63 -1.79 1.70
CA SER A 175 -23.41 -2.37 2.80
C SER A 175 -22.81 -2.13 4.19
N ALA A 176 -21.51 -1.83 4.26
CA ALA A 176 -20.82 -1.65 5.52
C ALA A 176 -21.32 -0.41 6.28
N ALA A 177 -21.91 0.57 5.58
CA ALA A 177 -22.35 1.86 6.15
C ALA A 177 -21.29 2.44 7.09
N ALA A 178 -20.03 2.35 6.66
CA ALA A 178 -18.86 2.68 7.46
C ALA A 178 -18.53 4.18 7.38
N ASP A 179 -18.12 4.76 8.51
CA ASP A 179 -17.66 6.14 8.61
C ASP A 179 -16.55 6.42 7.58
N HIS A 180 -15.62 5.46 7.42
CA HIS A 180 -14.56 5.52 6.43
C HIS A 180 -14.57 4.33 5.48
N TYR A 181 -14.26 4.60 4.21
CA TYR A 181 -13.88 3.61 3.21
C TYR A 181 -12.39 3.77 2.92
N SER A 182 -11.60 2.69 3.01
CA SER A 182 -10.14 2.77 2.94
C SER A 182 -9.48 1.68 2.11
N SER A 183 -8.32 2.00 1.52
CA SER A 183 -7.42 1.03 0.87
C SER A 183 -5.99 1.60 0.76
N ASP A 184 -4.96 0.77 0.95
CA ASP A 184 -3.56 1.17 0.74
C ASP A 184 -3.22 1.37 -0.74
N CYS A 185 -4.01 0.79 -1.65
CA CYS A 185 -3.83 0.96 -3.08
C CYS A 185 -4.84 1.98 -3.62
N PRO A 186 -4.41 3.21 -3.98
CA PRO A 186 -5.32 4.24 -4.48
C PRO A 186 -6.05 3.77 -5.75
N MET A 187 -5.35 3.12 -6.67
CA MET A 187 -5.94 2.60 -7.91
C MET A 187 -7.01 1.54 -7.67
N ALA A 188 -6.77 0.61 -6.74
CA ALA A 188 -7.77 -0.40 -6.38
C ALA A 188 -8.98 0.24 -5.69
N GLY A 189 -8.74 1.26 -4.86
CA GLY A 189 -9.80 1.96 -4.17
C GLY A 189 -10.66 2.82 -5.11
N GLU A 190 -10.05 3.51 -6.08
CA GLU A 190 -10.77 4.25 -7.13
C GLU A 190 -11.59 3.31 -8.02
N GLN A 191 -11.06 2.13 -8.36
CA GLN A 191 -11.82 1.12 -9.08
C GLN A 191 -13.11 0.72 -8.33
N ILE A 192 -13.02 0.52 -7.02
CA ILE A 192 -14.19 0.19 -6.19
C ILE A 192 -15.14 1.39 -6.13
N ALA A 193 -14.61 2.60 -5.90
CA ALA A 193 -15.38 3.84 -5.87
C ALA A 193 -16.18 4.04 -7.16
N SER A 194 -15.62 3.68 -8.32
CA SER A 194 -16.32 3.74 -9.61
C SER A 194 -17.55 2.84 -9.73
N GLY A 195 -17.75 1.92 -8.78
CA GLY A 195 -18.92 1.05 -8.68
C GLY A 195 -19.91 1.43 -7.58
N LEU A 196 -19.55 2.32 -6.67
CA LEU A 196 -20.43 2.75 -5.57
C LEU A 196 -21.50 3.70 -6.10
N ALA A 197 -22.73 3.63 -5.58
CA ALA A 197 -23.82 4.52 -6.01
C ALA A 197 -23.48 6.01 -5.82
N GLU A 198 -22.85 6.35 -4.70
CA GLU A 198 -22.46 7.74 -4.37
C GLU A 198 -21.05 8.12 -4.85
N GLY A 199 -20.29 7.17 -5.42
CA GLY A 199 -18.93 7.43 -5.91
C GLY A 199 -17.91 7.86 -4.84
N ARG A 200 -18.16 7.59 -3.55
CA ARG A 200 -17.27 7.97 -2.44
C ARG A 200 -15.85 7.42 -2.66
N LEU A 201 -14.86 8.31 -2.69
CA LEU A 201 -13.45 7.94 -2.87
C LEU A 201 -12.87 7.27 -1.60
N PRO A 202 -11.87 6.38 -1.75
CA PRO A 202 -11.17 5.79 -0.63
C PRO A 202 -10.31 6.83 0.10
N GLU A 203 -10.22 6.68 1.41
CA GLU A 203 -9.22 7.36 2.22
C GLU A 203 -8.02 6.45 2.44
N HIS A 204 -6.82 6.94 2.11
CA HIS A 204 -5.61 6.15 2.38
C HIS A 204 -5.46 5.90 3.90
N PRO A 205 -5.11 4.69 4.37
CA PRO A 205 -5.00 4.39 5.79
C PRO A 205 -4.05 5.32 6.56
N LEU A 206 -2.96 5.79 5.93
CA LEU A 206 -2.07 6.80 6.53
C LEU A 206 -2.79 8.13 6.81
N ARG A 207 -3.80 8.50 6.01
CA ARG A 207 -4.66 9.67 6.26
C ARG A 207 -5.56 9.42 7.47
N LEU A 208 -6.17 8.23 7.56
CA LEU A 208 -6.97 7.85 8.73
C LEU A 208 -6.14 7.93 10.02
N LEU A 209 -4.90 7.44 9.98
CA LEU A 209 -4.02 7.53 11.14
C LEU A 209 -3.68 8.99 11.51
N ARG A 210 -3.54 9.89 10.53
CA ARG A 210 -3.41 11.34 10.80
C ARG A 210 -4.65 11.93 11.46
N ILE A 211 -5.84 11.59 10.96
CA ILE A 211 -7.12 12.00 11.56
C ILE A 211 -7.17 11.53 13.03
N ALA A 212 -6.83 10.28 13.29
CA ALA A 212 -6.80 9.72 14.64
C ALA A 212 -5.81 10.45 15.56
N TYR A 213 -4.65 10.91 15.06
CA TYR A 213 -3.71 11.75 15.80
C TYR A 213 -4.16 13.21 15.96
N GLY A 214 -5.19 13.67 15.23
CA GLY A 214 -5.61 15.07 15.18
C GLY A 214 -4.69 15.96 14.33
N LEU A 215 -4.15 15.44 13.22
CA LEU A 215 -3.17 16.09 12.33
C LEU A 215 -3.65 16.28 10.88
#